data_AF-A0A2T0WK81-F1
#
_entry.id   AF-A0A2T0WK81-F1
#
_cell.length_a   1.000
_cell.length_b   1.000
_cell.length_c   1.000
_cell.angle_alpha   90.00
_cell.angle_beta   90.00
_cell.angle_gamma   90.00
#
_symmetry.space_group_name_H-M   'P 1'
#
loop_
_entity.id
_entity.type
_entity.pdbx_description
1 polymer ?
#
loop_
_entity_poly.entity_id
_entity_poly.type
_entity_poly.pdbx_seq_one_letter_code
_entity_poly.pdbx_strand_id
1 'polypeptide(L)'
;MIYEIDTELGFGRYRKLTIQEVYQGTLQINKYLIRDYLNHILNSKDFIEWGFFEKSEFIEGFDFRDEKIRVIGEILNHDKALGPQNQVFIGNIEKELRGYINQHFQKNFLGILTDISRFNDILKSPIPIGGAPDYLKWCEQNVDDFKLSVKCKNKLSKMSYAKLVGMDIMYIGNETYEYIPKFEVIPYDWS
;
A
#
# COMPACT_ATOMS: atom_id res chain seq x y z
N MET A 1 27.69 -3.97 -15.77
CA MET A 1 27.93 -4.54 -14.43
C MET A 1 27.07 -5.78 -14.24
N ILE A 2 27.67 -6.90 -13.83
CA ILE A 2 26.92 -8.13 -13.56
C ILE A 2 26.51 -8.12 -12.08
N TYR A 3 25.22 -8.24 -11.81
CA TYR A 3 24.65 -8.24 -10.47
C TYR A 3 24.43 -9.68 -9.98
N GLU A 4 24.85 -9.94 -8.75
CA GLU A 4 24.56 -11.16 -8.00
C GLU A 4 23.39 -10.92 -7.02
N ILE A 5 22.86 -12.00 -6.44
CA ILE A 5 21.66 -11.96 -5.60
C ILE A 5 21.77 -10.99 -4.40
N ASP A 6 22.96 -10.89 -3.81
CA ASP A 6 23.24 -10.02 -2.65
C ASP A 6 23.81 -8.65 -3.07
N THR A 7 23.84 -8.34 -4.37
CA THR A 7 24.39 -7.06 -4.87
C THR A 7 23.34 -5.96 -4.71
N GLU A 8 23.72 -4.86 -4.05
CA GLU A 8 22.88 -3.67 -3.95
C GLU A 8 22.72 -2.95 -5.29
N LEU A 9 21.53 -2.42 -5.55
CA LEU A 9 21.29 -1.52 -6.67
C LEU A 9 21.93 -0.15 -6.41
N GLY A 10 22.76 0.30 -7.35
CA GLY A 10 23.35 1.65 -7.33
C GLY A 10 22.41 2.75 -7.83
N PHE A 11 21.23 2.41 -8.36
CA PHE A 11 20.36 3.31 -9.11
C PHE A 11 18.86 3.04 -8.90
N GLY A 12 18.03 3.92 -9.45
CA GLY A 12 16.58 3.73 -9.55
C GLY A 12 15.84 3.77 -8.21
N ARG A 13 14.57 3.33 -8.23
CA ARG A 13 13.66 3.42 -7.08
C ARG A 13 13.98 2.46 -5.93
N TYR A 14 14.89 1.52 -6.13
CA TYR A 14 15.29 0.52 -5.13
C TYR A 14 16.78 0.62 -4.78
N ARG A 15 17.36 1.82 -4.90
CA ARG A 15 18.76 2.05 -4.59
C ARG A 15 19.09 1.62 -3.15
N LYS A 16 20.27 0.99 -2.98
CA LYS A 16 20.78 0.40 -1.72
C LYS A 16 20.04 -0.86 -1.25
N LEU A 17 19.13 -1.40 -2.05
CA LEU A 17 18.54 -2.71 -1.80
C LEU A 17 19.23 -3.76 -2.65
N THR A 18 19.44 -4.94 -2.07
CA THR A 18 19.95 -6.10 -2.79
C THR A 18 18.94 -6.61 -3.83
N ILE A 19 19.43 -7.31 -4.86
CA ILE A 19 18.56 -7.96 -5.85
C ILE A 19 17.54 -8.87 -5.16
N GLN A 20 17.93 -9.60 -4.11
CA GLN A 20 17.02 -10.44 -3.34
C GLN A 20 15.91 -9.64 -2.66
N GLU A 21 16.23 -8.54 -1.99
CA GLU A 21 15.24 -7.71 -1.30
C GLU A 21 14.25 -7.09 -2.28
N VAL A 22 14.72 -6.66 -3.46
CA VAL A 22 13.84 -6.18 -4.52
C VAL A 22 12.96 -7.31 -5.05
N TYR A 23 13.53 -8.50 -5.25
CA TYR A 23 12.81 -9.63 -5.80
C TYR A 23 11.75 -10.17 -4.85
N GLN A 24 12.12 -10.51 -3.62
CA GLN A 24 11.22 -11.15 -2.64
C GLN A 24 10.29 -10.13 -1.98
N GLY A 25 10.74 -8.87 -1.87
CA GLY A 25 10.14 -7.88 -1.00
C GLY A 25 10.42 -8.15 0.47
N THR A 26 9.95 -7.26 1.32
CA THR A 26 9.88 -7.50 2.77
C THR A 26 8.47 -7.96 3.16
N LEU A 27 8.38 -9.02 3.98
CA LEU A 27 7.13 -9.36 4.69
C LEU A 27 6.82 -8.34 5.79
N GLN A 28 7.85 -7.68 6.32
CA GLN A 28 7.72 -6.60 7.28
C GLN A 28 7.57 -5.29 6.51
N ILE A 29 6.35 -4.96 6.11
CA ILE A 29 6.07 -3.63 5.58
C ILE A 29 6.28 -2.62 6.71
N ASN A 30 6.91 -1.49 6.37
CA ASN A 30 6.94 -0.35 7.25
C ASN A 30 5.50 0.09 7.57
N LYS A 31 5.02 -0.19 8.79
CA LYS A 31 3.66 0.16 9.23
C LYS A 31 3.32 1.64 9.04
N TYR A 32 4.32 2.53 9.13
CA TYR A 32 4.13 3.97 8.90
C TYR A 32 3.80 4.26 7.44
N LEU A 33 4.36 3.51 6.50
CA LEU A 33 4.09 3.68 5.08
C LEU A 33 2.65 3.26 4.73
N ILE A 34 2.17 2.14 5.26
CA ILE A 34 0.78 1.73 5.07
C ILE A 34 -0.15 2.77 5.69
N ARG A 35 0.13 3.18 6.92
CA ARG A 35 -0.64 4.23 7.60
C ARG A 35 -0.72 5.50 6.76
N ASP A 36 0.41 5.99 6.27
CA ASP A 36 0.50 7.25 5.52
C ASP A 36 -0.20 7.14 4.16
N TYR A 37 -0.09 5.97 3.51
CA TYR A 37 -0.82 5.67 2.29
C TYR A 37 -2.34 5.61 2.51
N LEU A 38 -2.81 4.89 3.52
CA LEU A 38 -4.23 4.82 3.84
C LEU A 38 -4.78 6.20 4.21
N ASN A 39 -4.01 6.99 4.95
CA ASN A 39 -4.35 8.38 5.26
C ASN A 39 -4.45 9.24 4.01
N HIS A 40 -3.52 9.07 3.07
CA HIS A 40 -3.55 9.78 1.79
C HIS A 40 -4.82 9.48 0.98
N ILE A 41 -5.24 8.21 0.88
CA ILE A 41 -6.42 7.86 0.08
C ILE A 41 -7.74 8.20 0.79
N LEU A 42 -7.84 7.94 2.10
CA LEU A 42 -9.10 8.12 2.85
C LEU A 42 -9.39 9.58 3.20
N ASN A 43 -8.37 10.41 3.40
CA ASN A 43 -8.53 11.85 3.62
C ASN A 43 -8.25 12.68 2.34
N SER A 44 -8.25 12.02 1.16
CA SER A 44 -8.20 12.73 -0.10
C SER A 44 -9.51 13.48 -0.34
N LYS A 45 -9.44 14.61 -1.06
CA LYS A 45 -10.65 15.32 -1.50
C LYS A 45 -11.56 14.41 -2.34
N ASP A 46 -10.97 13.58 -3.19
CA ASP A 46 -11.71 12.65 -4.04
C ASP A 46 -12.54 11.67 -3.20
N PHE A 47 -12.00 11.14 -2.10
CA PHE A 47 -12.78 10.29 -1.19
C PHE A 47 -14.02 11.00 -0.64
N ILE A 48 -13.80 12.21 -0.12
CA ILE A 48 -14.83 12.99 0.58
C ILE A 48 -15.89 13.49 -0.41
N GLU A 49 -15.48 13.91 -1.61
CA GLU A 49 -16.37 14.53 -2.60
C GLU A 49 -17.17 13.50 -3.42
N TRP A 50 -16.65 12.29 -3.64
CA TRP A 50 -17.23 11.34 -4.61
C TRP A 50 -18.21 10.36 -4.00
N GLY A 51 -18.40 10.38 -2.68
CA GLY A 51 -19.50 9.67 -2.04
C GLY A 51 -19.47 8.16 -2.28
N PHE A 52 -18.30 7.50 -2.13
CA PHE A 52 -18.06 6.10 -2.54
C PHE A 52 -19.07 5.08 -2.00
N PHE A 53 -19.77 5.40 -0.91
CA PHE A 53 -20.89 4.64 -0.35
C PHE A 53 -21.85 5.58 0.41
N GLU A 54 -23.11 5.17 0.60
CA GLU A 54 -24.19 6.01 1.15
C GLU A 54 -23.78 6.82 2.40
N LYS A 55 -23.09 6.17 3.35
CA LYS A 55 -22.70 6.81 4.61
C LYS A 55 -21.50 7.77 4.52
N SER A 56 -20.82 7.85 3.38
CA SER A 56 -19.60 8.65 3.24
C SER A 56 -19.85 10.16 3.30
N GLU A 57 -21.07 10.62 2.99
CA GLU A 57 -21.46 12.03 3.11
C GLU A 57 -21.42 12.57 4.54
N PHE A 58 -21.55 11.68 5.53
CA PHE A 58 -21.49 12.03 6.95
C PHE A 58 -20.08 11.85 7.54
N ILE A 59 -19.06 11.59 6.72
CA ILE A 59 -17.68 11.39 7.18
C ILE A 59 -16.92 12.71 6.97
N GLU A 60 -16.48 13.30 8.08
CA GLU A 60 -15.60 14.47 8.07
C GLU A 60 -14.15 14.06 7.73
N GLY A 61 -13.75 12.86 8.13
CA GLY A 61 -12.45 12.30 7.80
C GLY A 61 -12.09 11.07 8.63
N PHE A 62 -10.80 10.75 8.66
CA PHE A 62 -10.25 9.59 9.33
C PHE A 62 -9.02 9.96 10.17
N ASP A 63 -8.96 9.48 11.41
CA ASP A 63 -7.77 9.57 12.26
C ASP A 63 -7.03 8.22 12.23
N PHE A 64 -5.71 8.28 12.14
CA PHE A 64 -4.84 7.11 12.00
C PHE A 64 -3.87 7.03 13.17
N ARG A 65 -3.92 5.92 13.91
CA ARG A 65 -3.00 5.66 15.03
C ARG A 65 -2.54 4.22 14.97
N ASP A 66 -1.23 4.04 14.80
CA ASP A 66 -0.64 2.72 14.56
C ASP A 66 -1.39 1.98 13.45
N GLU A 67 -1.88 0.76 13.73
CA GLU A 67 -2.61 -0.12 12.82
C GLU A 67 -4.14 0.08 12.90
N LYS A 68 -4.56 1.28 13.33
CA LYS A 68 -5.98 1.61 13.51
C LYS A 68 -6.42 2.80 12.68
N ILE A 69 -7.64 2.68 12.15
CA ILE A 69 -8.40 3.72 11.48
C ILE A 69 -9.57 4.06 12.39
N ARG A 70 -9.73 5.34 12.76
CA ARG A 70 -10.93 5.83 13.43
C ARG A 70 -11.69 6.73 12.47
N VAL A 71 -12.97 6.43 12.26
CA VAL A 71 -13.85 7.29 11.48
C VAL A 71 -14.23 8.51 12.31
N ILE A 72 -14.13 9.69 11.72
CA ILE A 72 -14.62 10.93 12.28
C ILE A 72 -15.89 11.29 11.50
N GLY A 73 -17.05 11.02 12.07
CA GLY A 73 -18.31 11.49 11.50
C GLY A 73 -18.44 13.01 11.59
N GLU A 74 -19.44 13.54 10.87
CA GLU A 74 -19.77 14.95 10.73
C GLU A 74 -19.81 15.66 12.09
N ILE A 75 -19.17 16.83 12.14
CA ILE A 75 -19.05 17.66 13.34
C ILE A 75 -20.10 18.77 13.27
N LEU A 76 -21.08 18.74 14.19
CA LEU A 76 -22.19 19.71 14.20
C LEU A 76 -21.72 21.13 14.55
N ASN A 77 -20.64 21.25 15.33
CA ASN A 77 -20.03 22.52 15.71
C ASN A 77 -18.53 22.33 15.99
N HIS A 78 -17.68 22.93 15.17
CA HIS A 78 -16.21 22.81 15.27
C HIS A 78 -15.61 23.49 16.51
N ASP A 79 -16.33 24.38 17.18
CA ASP A 79 -15.87 25.06 18.40
C ASP A 79 -16.10 24.22 19.67
N LYS A 80 -16.80 23.07 19.54
CA LYS A 80 -17.10 22.17 20.66
C LYS A 80 -16.27 20.90 20.61
N ALA A 81 -16.04 20.31 21.78
CA ALA A 81 -15.32 19.05 21.89
C ALA A 81 -16.04 17.91 21.13
N LEU A 82 -15.25 16.98 20.59
CA LEU A 82 -15.76 15.77 19.96
C LEU A 82 -16.49 14.90 21.00
N GLY A 83 -17.65 14.37 20.62
CA GLY A 83 -18.41 13.45 21.45
C GLY A 83 -19.85 13.27 20.99
N PRO A 84 -20.64 12.45 21.69
CA PRO A 84 -21.97 12.04 21.25
C PRO A 84 -22.99 13.16 21.01
N GLN A 85 -22.75 14.35 21.56
CA GLN A 85 -23.62 15.50 21.43
C GLN A 85 -23.20 16.45 20.30
N ASN A 86 -22.06 16.21 19.66
CA ASN A 86 -21.45 17.12 18.70
C ASN A 86 -20.88 16.40 17.46
N GLN A 87 -21.11 15.09 17.36
CA GLN A 87 -20.59 14.24 16.29
C GLN A 87 -21.64 13.22 15.87
N VAL A 88 -21.81 13.04 14.56
CA VAL A 88 -22.63 11.97 13.98
C VAL A 88 -21.90 10.64 14.08
N PHE A 89 -22.58 9.60 14.57
CA PHE A 89 -22.06 8.23 14.54
C PHE A 89 -22.57 7.48 13.29
N ILE A 90 -21.63 7.06 12.47
CA ILE A 90 -21.75 6.31 11.22
C ILE A 90 -21.98 4.81 11.49
N GLY A 91 -21.47 4.32 12.62
CA GLY A 91 -21.51 2.93 13.02
C GLY A 91 -20.46 2.07 12.30
N ASN A 92 -20.76 0.77 12.15
CA ASN A 92 -19.86 -0.16 11.48
C ASN A 92 -19.96 0.02 9.94
N ILE A 93 -18.85 0.37 9.32
CA ILE A 93 -18.63 0.49 7.86
C ILE A 93 -17.46 -0.38 7.38
N GLU A 94 -17.18 -1.47 8.09
CA GLU A 94 -16.05 -2.37 7.81
C GLU A 94 -16.06 -2.86 6.36
N LYS A 95 -17.23 -3.23 5.84
CA LYS A 95 -17.38 -3.82 4.51
C LYS A 95 -17.11 -2.76 3.43
N GLU A 96 -17.66 -1.57 3.62
CA GLU A 96 -17.51 -0.41 2.73
C GLU A 96 -16.06 0.05 2.70
N LEU A 97 -15.45 0.21 3.88
CA LEU A 97 -14.05 0.61 4.03
C LEU A 97 -13.10 -0.41 3.41
N ARG A 98 -13.32 -1.71 3.66
CA ARG A 98 -12.57 -2.80 3.03
C ARG A 98 -12.74 -2.81 1.52
N GLY A 99 -13.96 -2.59 1.03
CA GLY A 99 -14.27 -2.52 -0.39
C GLY A 99 -13.51 -1.40 -1.09
N TYR A 100 -13.61 -0.18 -0.55
CA TYR A 100 -12.91 0.99 -1.07
C TYR A 100 -11.39 0.80 -1.08
N ILE A 101 -10.79 0.47 0.08
CA ILE A 101 -9.32 0.32 0.20
C ILE A 101 -8.79 -0.72 -0.80
N ASN A 102 -9.46 -1.87 -0.92
CA ASN A 102 -8.98 -2.95 -1.77
C ASN A 102 -9.08 -2.66 -3.27
N GLN A 103 -9.92 -1.71 -3.71
CA GLN A 103 -9.94 -1.28 -5.11
C GLN A 103 -8.61 -0.66 -5.54
N HIS A 104 -7.86 -0.04 -4.61
CA HIS A 104 -6.54 0.53 -4.91
C HIS A 104 -5.43 -0.51 -5.09
N PHE A 105 -5.66 -1.77 -4.68
CA PHE A 105 -4.69 -2.86 -4.82
C PHE A 105 -5.02 -3.83 -5.96
N GLN A 106 -6.21 -3.71 -6.55
CA GLN A 106 -6.58 -4.44 -7.76
C GLN A 106 -5.95 -3.78 -9.00
N LYS A 107 -5.75 -4.56 -10.08
CA LYS A 107 -5.22 -4.02 -11.35
C LYS A 107 -6.15 -2.90 -11.85
N ASN A 108 -5.73 -1.67 -11.61
CA ASN A 108 -6.52 -0.50 -11.89
C ASN A 108 -6.43 -0.17 -13.37
N PHE A 109 -7.31 -0.78 -14.17
CA PHE A 109 -7.29 -0.75 -15.64
C PHE A 109 -7.35 0.68 -16.23
N LEU A 110 -7.84 1.65 -15.45
CA LEU A 110 -8.02 3.04 -15.90
C LEU A 110 -7.03 4.03 -15.26
N GLY A 111 -6.17 3.58 -14.33
CA GLY A 111 -5.19 4.44 -13.67
C GLY A 111 -5.78 5.63 -12.89
N ILE A 112 -7.04 5.55 -12.46
CA ILE A 112 -7.75 6.62 -11.77
C ILE A 112 -7.38 6.67 -10.28
N LEU A 113 -7.16 5.51 -9.65
CA LEU A 113 -6.80 5.45 -8.23
C LEU A 113 -5.28 5.41 -8.07
N THR A 114 -4.77 6.18 -7.11
CA THR A 114 -3.38 6.12 -6.67
C THR A 114 -3.14 4.78 -5.97
N ASP A 115 -2.35 3.91 -6.58
CA ASP A 115 -1.84 2.70 -5.93
C ASP A 115 -0.61 3.02 -5.06
N ILE A 116 -0.16 2.02 -4.29
CA ILE A 116 0.96 2.22 -3.37
C ILE A 116 2.30 2.46 -4.07
N SER A 117 2.44 2.03 -5.33
CA SER A 117 3.64 2.28 -6.13
C SER A 117 3.70 3.75 -6.56
N ARG A 118 2.57 4.32 -7.00
CA ARG A 118 2.44 5.74 -7.32
C ARG A 118 2.59 6.63 -6.10
N PHE A 119 2.07 6.20 -4.94
CA PHE A 119 2.28 6.93 -3.69
C PHE A 119 3.77 6.97 -3.30
N ASN A 120 4.50 5.87 -3.51
CA ASN A 120 5.93 5.82 -3.26
C ASN A 120 6.73 6.83 -4.13
N ASP A 121 6.27 7.16 -5.34
CA ASP A 121 6.93 8.18 -6.18
C ASP A 121 6.81 9.60 -5.60
N ILE A 122 5.81 9.84 -4.74
CA ILE A 122 5.64 11.11 -4.01
C ILE A 122 6.63 11.19 -2.83
N LEU A 123 7.09 10.04 -2.32
CA LEU A 123 8.00 9.97 -1.18
C LEU A 123 9.46 10.11 -1.62
N LYS A 124 10.23 10.97 -0.94
CA LYS A 124 11.67 11.17 -1.23
C LYS A 124 12.54 9.92 -0.98
N SER A 125 12.01 8.92 -0.27
CA SER A 125 12.68 7.67 0.05
C SER A 125 11.73 6.50 -0.25
N PRO A 126 11.73 5.95 -1.46
CA PRO A 126 10.87 4.83 -1.82
C PRO A 126 11.17 3.60 -0.96
N ILE A 127 10.12 2.92 -0.52
CA ILE A 127 10.22 1.70 0.30
C ILE A 127 9.54 0.56 -0.48
N PRO A 128 10.21 -0.59 -0.70
CA PRO A 128 9.60 -1.73 -1.36
C PRO A 128 8.47 -2.29 -0.51
N ILE A 129 7.32 -2.48 -1.14
CA ILE A 129 6.14 -3.10 -0.51
C ILE A 129 5.81 -4.33 -1.33
N GLY A 130 6.20 -5.49 -0.80
CA GLY A 130 6.21 -6.73 -1.57
C GLY A 130 7.33 -6.76 -2.62
N GLY A 131 7.50 -7.93 -3.22
CA GLY A 131 8.49 -8.22 -4.23
C GLY A 131 8.14 -7.59 -5.58
N ALA A 132 9.14 -7.09 -6.27
CA ALA A 132 9.04 -6.45 -7.57
C ALA A 132 9.92 -7.15 -8.63
N PRO A 133 9.69 -8.45 -8.91
CA PRO A 133 10.47 -9.18 -9.91
C PRO A 133 10.38 -8.55 -11.31
N ASP A 134 9.22 -7.97 -11.66
CA ASP A 134 9.01 -7.30 -12.95
C ASP A 134 9.90 -6.05 -13.12
N TYR A 135 10.26 -5.37 -12.03
CA TYR A 135 11.18 -4.24 -12.09
C TYR A 135 12.59 -4.69 -12.47
N LEU A 136 13.05 -5.80 -11.91
CA LEU A 136 14.35 -6.38 -12.23
C LEU A 136 14.37 -6.88 -13.68
N LYS A 137 13.28 -7.50 -14.17
CA LYS A 137 13.12 -7.88 -15.59
C LYS A 137 13.16 -6.66 -16.51
N TRP A 138 12.47 -5.58 -16.13
CA TRP A 138 12.50 -4.30 -16.84
C TRP A 138 13.92 -3.71 -16.87
N CYS A 139 14.67 -3.78 -15.76
CA CYS A 139 16.06 -3.29 -15.71
C CYS A 139 16.97 -4.04 -16.69
N GLU A 140 16.84 -5.37 -16.81
CA GLU A 140 17.63 -6.15 -17.79
C GLU A 140 17.35 -5.76 -19.25
N GLN A 141 16.16 -5.21 -19.52
CA GLN A 141 15.72 -4.83 -20.85
C GLN A 141 16.01 -3.36 -21.20
N ASN A 142 16.05 -2.47 -20.19
CA ASN A 142 16.00 -1.02 -20.41
C ASN A 142 17.14 -0.23 -19.76
N VAL A 143 17.90 -0.84 -18.83
CA VAL A 143 19.01 -0.15 -18.16
C VAL A 143 20.33 -0.64 -18.73
N ASP A 144 21.07 0.28 -19.35
CA ASP A 144 22.39 -0.01 -19.88
C ASP A 144 23.30 -0.62 -18.81
N ASP A 145 24.06 -1.64 -19.23
CA ASP A 145 24.96 -2.38 -18.37
C ASP A 145 24.32 -3.11 -17.16
N PHE A 146 23.00 -3.14 -17.01
CA PHE A 146 22.36 -3.98 -16.00
C PHE A 146 22.17 -5.40 -16.53
N LYS A 147 22.87 -6.37 -15.92
CA LYS A 147 22.68 -7.80 -16.21
C LYS A 147 22.69 -8.61 -14.93
N LEU A 148 21.71 -9.48 -14.74
CA LEU A 148 21.75 -10.46 -13.67
C LEU A 148 22.62 -11.64 -14.10
N SER A 149 23.46 -12.14 -13.19
CA SER A 149 24.22 -13.35 -13.45
C SER A 149 23.30 -14.55 -13.70
N VAL A 150 23.73 -15.53 -14.51
CA VAL A 150 22.96 -16.76 -14.76
C VAL A 150 22.65 -17.47 -13.44
N LYS A 151 23.62 -17.47 -12.50
CA LYS A 151 23.45 -18.03 -11.16
C LYS A 151 22.38 -17.28 -10.36
N CYS A 152 22.33 -15.95 -10.45
CA CYS A 152 21.31 -15.14 -9.82
C CYS A 152 19.92 -15.50 -10.37
N LYS A 153 19.72 -15.49 -11.69
CA LYS A 153 18.44 -15.85 -12.32
C LYS A 153 17.94 -17.23 -11.90
N ASN A 154 18.84 -18.21 -11.88
CA ASN A 154 18.54 -19.58 -11.43
C ASN A 154 18.16 -19.68 -9.95
N LYS A 155 18.64 -18.75 -9.11
CA LYS A 155 18.21 -18.67 -7.71
C LYS A 155 16.84 -18.00 -7.62
N LEU A 156 16.66 -16.86 -8.30
CA LEU A 156 15.41 -16.11 -8.31
C LEU A 156 14.24 -16.98 -8.79
N SER A 157 14.39 -17.74 -9.89
CA SER A 157 13.34 -18.63 -10.42
C SER A 157 12.90 -19.76 -9.46
N LYS A 158 13.67 -20.02 -8.41
CA LYS A 158 13.34 -21.00 -7.35
C LYS A 158 12.73 -20.35 -6.11
N MET A 159 12.72 -19.03 -6.05
CA MET A 159 12.20 -18.26 -4.94
C MET A 159 10.79 -17.78 -5.24
N SER A 160 9.90 -17.85 -4.26
CA SER A 160 8.66 -17.09 -4.29
C SER A 160 8.91 -15.66 -3.83
N TYR A 161 8.02 -14.75 -4.23
CA TYR A 161 7.97 -13.38 -3.72
C TYR A 161 6.62 -13.11 -3.06
N ALA A 162 6.61 -12.17 -2.12
CA ALA A 162 5.39 -11.74 -1.44
C ALA A 162 4.80 -10.55 -2.18
N LYS A 163 3.55 -10.65 -2.62
CA LYS A 163 2.83 -9.55 -3.26
C LYS A 163 1.78 -9.01 -2.30
N LEU A 164 1.81 -7.71 -2.02
CA LEU A 164 0.70 -7.05 -1.31
C LEU A 164 -0.51 -7.01 -2.26
N VAL A 165 -1.60 -7.69 -1.88
CA VAL A 165 -2.82 -7.80 -2.70
C VAL A 165 -4.02 -7.08 -2.13
N GLY A 166 -3.89 -6.55 -0.91
CA GLY A 166 -4.95 -5.78 -0.26
C GLY A 166 -4.73 -5.64 1.23
N MET A 167 -5.82 -5.27 1.90
CA MET A 167 -5.90 -5.06 3.34
C MET A 167 -7.13 -5.79 3.88
N ASP A 168 -6.94 -6.49 5.00
CA ASP A 168 -8.02 -6.80 5.90
C ASP A 168 -8.34 -5.60 6.77
N ILE A 169 -9.62 -5.40 7.03
CA ILE A 169 -10.17 -4.34 7.86
C ILE A 169 -11.11 -5.02 8.84
N MET A 170 -10.95 -4.81 10.14
CA MET A 170 -11.76 -5.46 11.17
C MET A 170 -12.30 -4.41 12.13
N TYR A 171 -13.61 -4.39 12.34
CA TYR A 171 -14.26 -3.50 13.30
C TYR A 171 -13.95 -3.94 14.73
N ILE A 172 -13.39 -3.03 15.52
CA ILE A 172 -13.03 -3.28 16.93
C ILE A 172 -13.86 -2.47 17.92
N GLY A 173 -14.90 -1.78 17.45
CA GLY A 173 -15.78 -0.95 18.27
C GLY A 173 -15.49 0.55 18.19
N ASN A 174 -16.44 1.38 18.62
CA ASN A 174 -16.33 2.84 18.66
C ASN A 174 -15.83 3.45 17.35
N GLU A 175 -16.36 2.97 16.22
CA GLU A 175 -16.00 3.43 14.87
C GLU A 175 -14.50 3.33 14.56
N THR A 176 -13.84 2.40 15.24
CA THR A 176 -12.44 2.09 15.07
C THR A 176 -12.28 0.74 14.40
N TYR A 177 -11.33 0.67 13.48
CA TYR A 177 -11.02 -0.49 12.67
C TYR A 177 -9.54 -0.79 12.76
N GLU A 178 -9.18 -2.05 12.89
CA GLU A 178 -7.81 -2.53 12.72
C GLU A 178 -7.59 -2.89 11.26
N TYR A 179 -6.41 -2.59 10.73
CA TYR A 179 -6.05 -2.96 9.36
C TYR A 179 -4.80 -3.85 9.31
N ILE A 180 -4.84 -4.87 8.46
CA ILE A 180 -3.77 -5.86 8.33
C ILE A 180 -3.45 -6.07 6.85
N PRO A 181 -2.19 -5.90 6.40
CA PRO A 181 -1.82 -6.14 5.01
C PRO A 181 -1.95 -7.62 4.63
N LYS A 182 -2.57 -7.87 3.46
CA LYS A 182 -2.75 -9.20 2.89
C LYS A 182 -1.73 -9.45 1.81
N PHE A 183 -0.97 -10.53 1.97
CA PHE A 183 0.03 -10.95 1.00
C PHE A 183 -0.32 -12.27 0.35
N GLU A 184 -0.02 -12.35 -0.95
CA GLU A 184 0.04 -13.61 -1.67
C GLU A 184 1.51 -13.98 -1.91
N VAL A 185 1.84 -15.25 -1.69
CA VAL A 185 3.17 -15.80 -2.02
C VAL A 185 3.09 -16.38 -3.42
N ILE A 186 3.79 -15.78 -4.36
CA ILE A 186 3.68 -16.10 -5.79
C ILE A 186 5.01 -16.70 -6.27
N PRO A 187 5.00 -17.88 -6.91
CA PRO A 187 6.16 -18.34 -7.67
C PRO A 187 6.34 -17.47 -8.91
N TYR A 188 7.55 -17.00 -9.18
CA TYR A 188 7.84 -16.26 -10.40
C TYR A 188 8.70 -17.10 -11.33
N ASP A 189 8.25 -17.25 -12.57
CA ASP A 189 9.08 -17.85 -13.60
C ASP A 189 9.92 -16.75 -14.26
N TRP A 190 11.25 -16.89 -14.15
CA TRP A 190 12.21 -15.95 -14.73
C TRP A 190 12.40 -16.18 -16.24
N SER A 191 11.77 -17.22 -16.82
CA SER A 191 11.91 -17.57 -18.23
C SER A 191 11.48 -16.47 -19.22
#